data_AF-A0A847JDI6-F1
#
_entry.id   AF-A0A847JDI6-F1
#
_cell.length_a   1.000
_cell.length_b   1.000
_cell.length_c   1.000
_cell.angle_alpha   90.00
_cell.angle_beta   90.00
_cell.angle_gamma   90.00
#
_symmetry.space_group_name_H-M   'P 1'
#
loop_
_entity.id
_entity.type
_entity.pdbx_description
1 polymer ?
#
loop_
_entity_poly.entity_id
_entity_poly.type
_entity_poly.pdbx_seq_one_letter_code
_entity_poly.pdbx_strand_id
1 'polypeptide(L)'
;MSRIGKKAVPVPAGVTADVAGQAVNVKGPKGALSFTVHDLVEVTKGEAGISVKPRDESKQARSLWGMSRTMINNLMVGVTKGFEKKLEINGVGYK
;
A
#
# COMPACT_ATOMS: atom_id res chain seq x y z
N MET A 1 -17.92 6.09 3.60
CA MET A 1 -16.61 6.40 2.97
C MET A 1 -15.49 5.93 3.88
N SER A 2 -14.54 5.17 3.35
CA SER A 2 -13.40 4.63 4.12
C SER A 2 -12.56 5.77 4.70
N ARG A 3 -12.44 5.83 6.04
CA ARG A 3 -11.60 6.81 6.76
C ARG A 3 -10.13 6.34 6.87
N ILE A 4 -9.81 5.19 6.29
CA ILE A 4 -8.49 4.55 6.40
C ILE A 4 -7.39 5.42 5.76
N GLY A 5 -7.72 6.15 4.69
CA GLY A 5 -6.79 7.08 4.03
C GLY A 5 -6.26 8.20 4.93
N LYS A 6 -6.98 8.55 6.02
CA LYS A 6 -6.52 9.59 6.98
C LYS A 6 -5.24 9.20 7.71
N LYS A 7 -4.99 7.90 7.86
CA LYS A 7 -3.83 7.38 8.58
C LYS A 7 -2.68 7.18 7.61
N ALA A 8 -1.56 7.82 7.91
CA ALA A 8 -0.29 7.54 7.25
C ALA A 8 0.05 6.04 7.36
N VAL A 9 0.77 5.54 6.35
CA VAL A 9 1.34 4.20 6.36
C VAL A 9 2.72 4.29 7.00
N PRO A 10 2.92 3.72 8.21
CA PRO A 10 4.23 3.73 8.85
C PRO A 10 5.20 2.90 8.01
N VAL A 11 6.46 3.33 7.96
CA VAL A 11 7.54 2.59 7.32
C VAL A 11 8.21 1.72 8.39
N PRO A 12 8.13 0.38 8.29
CA PRO A 12 8.76 -0.52 9.27
C PRO A 12 10.28 -0.40 9.26
N ALA A 13 10.93 -0.72 10.39
CA ALA A 13 12.38 -0.79 10.45
C ALA A 13 12.92 -1.80 9.42
N GLY A 14 14.02 -1.45 8.75
CA GLY A 14 14.62 -2.27 7.69
C GLY A 14 13.89 -2.20 6.34
N VAL A 15 12.92 -1.29 6.18
CA VAL A 15 12.27 -0.98 4.91
C VAL A 15 12.65 0.43 4.49
N THR A 16 13.06 0.58 3.24
CA THR A 16 13.29 1.88 2.62
C THR A 16 12.15 2.18 1.67
N ALA A 17 11.52 3.34 1.82
CA ALA A 17 10.45 3.76 0.95
C ALA A 17 10.76 5.13 0.35
N ASP A 18 10.72 5.21 -0.98
CA ASP A 18 11.02 6.38 -1.78
C ASP A 18 9.79 6.81 -2.55
N VAL A 19 9.52 8.12 -2.57
CA VAL A 19 8.40 8.71 -3.30
C VAL A 19 8.97 9.62 -4.37
N ALA A 20 8.83 9.22 -5.63
CA ALA A 20 9.25 9.98 -6.80
C ALA A 20 8.00 10.52 -7.51
N GLY A 21 7.54 11.71 -7.11
CA GLY A 21 6.27 12.28 -7.55
C GLY A 21 5.10 11.39 -7.12
N GLN A 22 4.57 10.61 -8.06
CA GLN A 22 3.46 9.67 -7.86
C GLN A 22 3.91 8.23 -7.62
N ALA A 23 5.16 7.90 -7.97
CA ALA A 23 5.68 6.55 -7.88
C ALA A 23 6.20 6.29 -6.46
N VAL A 24 5.63 5.28 -5.81
CA VAL A 24 6.07 4.80 -4.50
C VAL A 24 6.87 3.53 -4.69
N ASN A 25 8.17 3.61 -4.41
CA ASN A 25 9.09 2.48 -4.46
C ASN A 25 9.40 2.04 -3.04
N VAL A 26 9.24 0.75 -2.77
CA VAL A 26 9.47 0.17 -1.44
C VAL A 26 10.46 -0.98 -1.57
N LYS A 27 11.55 -0.92 -0.81
CA LYS A 27 12.57 -1.95 -0.71
C LYS A 27 12.62 -2.50 0.70
N GLY A 28 12.66 -3.82 0.83
CA GLY A 28 12.75 -4.50 2.12
C GLY A 28 13.47 -5.84 2.00
N PRO A 29 13.52 -6.62 3.08
CA PRO A 29 14.29 -7.86 3.13
C PRO A 29 13.85 -8.93 2.12
N LYS A 30 12.57 -8.92 1.70
CA LYS A 30 12.02 -9.88 0.73
C LYS A 30 12.05 -9.40 -0.73
N GLY A 31 12.59 -8.21 -1.00
CA GLY A 31 12.72 -7.66 -2.35
C GLY A 31 12.25 -6.22 -2.48
N ALA A 32 11.97 -5.80 -3.71
CA ALA A 32 11.52 -4.46 -4.04
C ALA A 32 10.19 -4.51 -4.79
N LEU A 33 9.26 -3.63 -4.41
CA LEU A 33 7.98 -3.45 -5.08
C LEU A 33 7.73 -1.98 -5.34
N SER A 34 7.01 -1.67 -6.43
CA SER A 34 6.68 -0.32 -6.84
C SER A 34 5.20 -0.19 -7.13
N PHE A 35 4.62 0.96 -6.81
CA PHE A 35 3.23 1.30 -7.14
C PHE A 35 3.14 2.77 -7.54
N THR A 36 2.55 3.03 -8.70
CA THR A 36 2.26 4.40 -9.15
C THR A 36 0.86 4.78 -8.75
N VAL A 37 0.76 5.87 -7.99
CA VAL A 37 -0.50 6.39 -7.50
C VAL A 37 -1.18 7.26 -8.56
N HIS A 38 -2.52 7.26 -8.57
CA HIS A 38 -3.31 7.99 -9.56
C HIS A 38 -3.25 9.52 -9.34
N ASP A 39 -3.31 10.29 -10.42
CA ASP A 39 -3.33 11.77 -10.46
C ASP A 39 -4.38 12.50 -9.63
N LEU A 40 -5.44 11.83 -9.21
CA LEU A 40 -6.49 12.44 -8.38
C LEU A 40 -6.16 12.41 -6.88
N VAL A 41 -5.07 11.77 -6.50
CA VAL A 41 -4.55 11.73 -5.14
C VAL A 41 -3.07 12.12 -5.15
N GLU A 42 -2.61 12.66 -4.05
CA GLU A 42 -1.24 13.10 -3.82
C GLU A 42 -0.61 12.23 -2.74
N VAL A 43 0.66 11.87 -2.94
CA VAL A 43 1.43 11.07 -2.00
C VAL A 43 2.60 11.87 -1.50
N THR A 44 2.79 11.89 -0.18
CA THR A 44 3.89 12.59 0.47
C THR A 44 4.53 11.70 1.52
N LYS A 45 5.86 11.79 1.64
CA LYS A 45 6.63 11.11 2.69
C LYS A 45 6.92 12.12 3.80
N GLY A 46 6.42 11.84 5.01
CA GLY A 46 6.69 12.63 6.22
C GLY A 46 7.32 11.78 7.32
N GLU A 47 7.53 12.37 8.50
CA GLU A 47 8.16 11.69 9.65
C GLU A 47 7.37 10.47 10.13
N ALA A 48 6.03 10.53 10.07
CA ALA A 48 5.15 9.42 10.45
C ALA A 48 5.04 8.32 9.37
N GLY A 49 5.70 8.49 8.22
CA GLY A 49 5.65 7.57 7.07
C GLY A 49 5.01 8.16 5.82
N ILE A 50 4.40 7.32 4.98
CA ILE A 50 3.80 7.75 3.71
C ILE A 50 2.34 8.12 3.91
N SER A 51 2.00 9.37 3.61
CA SER A 51 0.63 9.88 3.64
C SER A 51 0.08 10.02 2.23
N VAL A 52 -1.22 9.76 2.09
CA VAL A 52 -1.95 9.98 0.83
C VAL A 52 -3.05 10.99 1.13
N LYS A 53 -3.30 11.93 0.23
CA LYS A 53 -4.41 12.88 0.31
C LYS A 53 -5.13 12.98 -1.03
N PRO A 54 -6.47 13.07 -1.08
CA PRO A 54 -7.17 13.38 -2.31
C PRO A 54 -6.88 14.83 -2.72
N ARG A 55 -6.74 15.09 -4.02
CA ARG A 55 -6.53 16.46 -4.53
C ARG A 55 -7.83 17.26 -4.58
N ASP A 56 -8.96 16.59 -4.70
CA ASP A 56 -10.28 17.20 -4.74
C ASP A 56 -11.30 16.44 -3.87
N GLU A 57 -12.50 17.01 -3.75
CA GLU A 57 -13.61 16.40 -3.02
C GLU A 57 -14.51 15.53 -3.91
N SER A 58 -14.11 15.18 -5.12
CA SER A 58 -14.89 14.30 -5.98
C SER A 58 -15.08 12.92 -5.33
N LYS A 59 -16.18 12.24 -5.69
CA LYS A 59 -16.43 10.87 -5.23
C LYS A 59 -15.31 9.92 -5.67
N GLN A 60 -14.71 10.16 -6.83
CA GLN A 60 -13.62 9.36 -7.38
C GLN A 60 -12.32 9.54 -6.57
N ALA A 61 -11.88 10.79 -6.33
CA ALA A 61 -10.67 11.04 -5.54
C ALA A 61 -10.77 10.47 -4.11
N ARG A 62 -11.94 10.62 -3.46
CA ARG A 62 -12.18 10.03 -2.13
C ARG A 62 -12.16 8.50 -2.14
N SER A 63 -12.57 7.85 -3.24
CA SER A 63 -12.53 6.39 -3.39
C SER A 63 -11.10 5.90 -3.63
N LEU A 64 -10.34 6.61 -4.47
CA LEU A 64 -8.93 6.34 -4.75
C LEU A 64 -8.04 6.56 -3.53
N TRP A 65 -8.41 7.48 -2.64
CA TRP A 65 -7.66 7.80 -1.43
C TRP A 65 -7.46 6.57 -0.52
N GLY A 66 -8.54 5.86 -0.19
CA GLY A 66 -8.47 4.66 0.64
C GLY A 66 -7.76 3.50 -0.05
N MET A 67 -8.00 3.33 -1.36
CA MET A 67 -7.36 2.29 -2.17
C MET A 67 -5.84 2.49 -2.24
N SER A 68 -5.39 3.69 -2.58
CA SER A 68 -3.97 4.01 -2.77
C SER A 68 -3.18 3.83 -1.46
N ARG A 69 -3.75 4.27 -0.32
CA ARG A 69 -3.17 4.01 1.01
C ARG A 69 -3.02 2.51 1.25
N THR A 70 -4.05 1.72 0.92
CA THR A 70 -4.04 0.27 1.14
C THR A 70 -3.01 -0.43 0.26
N MET A 71 -2.87 -0.02 -1.00
CA MET A 71 -1.83 -0.50 -1.91
C MET A 71 -0.44 -0.25 -1.34
N ILE A 72 -0.14 0.98 -0.89
CA ILE A 72 1.15 1.31 -0.27
C ILE A 72 1.41 0.46 0.98
N ASN A 73 0.41 0.27 1.83
CA ASN A 73 0.52 -0.61 3.00
C ASN A 73 0.81 -2.07 2.60
N ASN A 74 0.18 -2.57 1.54
CA ASN A 74 0.42 -3.92 1.04
C ASN A 74 1.84 -4.08 0.48
N LEU A 75 2.42 -3.05 -0.15
CA LEU A 75 3.83 -3.06 -0.55
C LEU A 75 4.74 -3.26 0.67
N MET A 76 4.52 -2.49 1.75
CA MET A 76 5.30 -2.61 2.99
C MET A 76 5.20 -4.02 3.58
N VAL A 77 3.98 -4.56 3.64
CA VAL A 77 3.75 -5.92 4.14
C VAL A 77 4.38 -6.97 3.22
N GLY A 78 4.29 -6.78 1.90
CA GLY A 78 4.85 -7.69 0.90
C GLY A 78 6.38 -7.80 0.99
N VAL A 79 7.08 -6.69 1.10
CA VAL A 79 8.56 -6.70 1.20
C VAL A 79 9.08 -7.12 2.58
N THR A 80 8.22 -7.19 3.61
CA THR A 80 8.60 -7.60 4.98
C THR A 80 8.11 -8.99 5.32
N LYS A 81 6.79 -9.18 5.39
CA LYS A 81 6.13 -10.44 5.78
C LYS A 81 5.89 -11.35 4.58
N GLY A 82 5.77 -10.80 3.38
CA GLY A 82 5.33 -11.55 2.21
C GLY A 82 3.83 -11.85 2.25
N PHE A 83 3.37 -12.72 1.36
CA PHE A 83 1.96 -13.12 1.26
C PHE A 83 1.88 -14.65 1.15
N GLU A 84 0.96 -15.25 1.91
CA GLU A 84 0.66 -16.68 1.84
C GLU A 84 -0.87 -16.85 1.83
N LYS A 85 -1.36 -17.77 1.00
CA LYS A 85 -2.76 -18.19 1.00
C LYS A 85 -2.81 -19.71 1.10
N LYS A 86 -3.37 -20.20 2.21
CA LYS A 86 -3.57 -21.64 2.41
C LYS A 86 -4.81 -22.09 1.64
N LEU A 87 -4.65 -23.15 0.86
CA LEU A 87 -5.72 -23.78 0.10
C LEU A 87 -6.01 -25.15 0.72
N GLU A 88 -7.29 -25.44 0.92
CA GLU A 88 -7.77 -26.73 1.42
C GLU A 88 -8.54 -27.43 0.31
N ILE A 89 -8.24 -28.70 0.08
CA ILE A 89 -8.86 -29.54 -0.94
C ILE A 89 -9.66 -30.62 -0.22
N ASN A 90 -10.95 -30.73 -0.54
CA ASN A 90 -11.86 -31.70 0.08
C ASN A 90 -12.32 -32.75 -0.94
N GLY A 91 -12.12 -34.03 -0.63
CA GLY A 91 -12.72 -35.16 -1.36
C GLY A 91 -12.11 -36.51 -0.99
N VAL A 92 -12.89 -37.58 -1.18
CA VAL A 92 -12.46 -38.95 -0.88
C VAL A 92 -11.37 -39.35 -1.89
N GLY A 93 -10.12 -39.47 -1.41
CA GLY A 93 -8.95 -39.81 -2.24
C GLY A 93 -7.98 -38.64 -2.52
N TYR A 94 -8.31 -37.41 -2.11
CA TYR A 94 -7.34 -36.31 -2.15
C TYR A 94 -6.43 -36.36 -0.91
N LYS A 95 -5.12 -36.48 -1.15
CA LYS A 95 -4.03 -36.11 -0.24
C LYS A 95 -3.30 -34.92 -0.83
#